data_AF-A0A7W2CBU5-F1
#
_entry.id   AF-A0A7W2CBU5-F1
#
_cell.length_a   1.000
_cell.length_b   1.000
_cell.length_c   1.000
_cell.angle_alpha   90.00
_cell.angle_beta   90.00
_cell.angle_gamma   90.00
#
_symmetry.space_group_name_H-M   'P 1'
#
loop_
_entity.id
_entity.type
_entity.pdbx_description
1 polymer ?
#
loop_
_entity_poly.entity_id
_entity_poly.type
_entity_poly.pdbx_seq_one_letter_code
_entity_poly.pdbx_strand_id
1 'polypeptide(L)'
;MARNRIAKDYRLDGPNNALAINTGLANAIWWRPPLERDKLLELTKRNNSRMLLSTSVWLILTISSGYLLYTTWFSAWSVLLFFCYGGLYGGASDSRWHECGHGTAFRSPVLNRLVYYLASFMLWREPTVWRWSHFRHHSDTIIVGRDYEIAFPRPTNVWLLPITFSHIINGPRLIYRMMKHACGRIDSEVAEYVPAEEFRRVIWEARIFLSLNLCSLTATLILWSPFPIVLLGAPTLYGAWLFVFFGLTQHAGLQEDVLDHRKNTRTVLMNPVFRFLYLNMNYHLEHHLFPEVPYHSLPNLHRELTNYLPDPSPSCRHAYSEIIGILKEQSKNPQVEIKNADRLIPEVKSSLSSGNNILIPKRSGFTEANELCTVDDLPVGSMKRVDHQSGVYLLCRPSEEEIILSDGYCTHGNALLSDGVLNESIIECPKHNGRFDLQTGKAIRKPAKDTLRLFDTYVNENTIFTNFTNK
;
A
#
# COMPACT_ATOMS: atom_id res chain seq x y z
N MET A 1 -28.21 -24.12 22.52
CA MET A 1 -26.99 -23.40 22.95
C MET A 1 -26.78 -22.21 22.03
N ALA A 2 -27.06 -21.00 22.52
CA ALA A 2 -26.81 -19.77 21.79
C ALA A 2 -25.30 -19.62 21.59
N ARG A 3 -24.81 -19.83 20.37
CA ARG A 3 -23.44 -19.50 19.99
C ARG A 3 -23.29 -17.99 20.15
N ASN A 4 -22.46 -17.54 21.09
CA ASN A 4 -22.05 -16.13 21.20
C ASN A 4 -21.35 -15.73 19.89
N ARG A 5 -22.16 -15.26 18.92
CA ARG A 5 -21.73 -14.63 17.68
C ARG A 5 -21.36 -13.19 18.01
N ILE A 6 -20.22 -12.96 18.65
CA ILE A 6 -19.71 -11.58 18.68
C ILE A 6 -19.05 -11.37 17.32
N ALA A 7 -19.85 -10.91 16.35
CA ALA A 7 -19.32 -10.37 15.12
C ALA A 7 -18.46 -9.16 15.49
N LYS A 8 -17.24 -9.09 14.95
CA LYS A 8 -16.39 -7.92 15.16
C LYS A 8 -17.02 -6.72 14.43
N ASP A 9 -16.89 -5.53 15.01
CA ASP A 9 -17.21 -4.31 14.28
C ASP A 9 -16.01 -3.91 13.42
N TYR A 10 -16.22 -3.82 12.11
CA TYR A 10 -15.18 -3.44 11.15
C TYR A 10 -15.20 -1.95 10.82
N ARG A 11 -16.21 -1.22 11.30
CA ARG A 11 -16.31 0.22 11.07
C ARG A 11 -15.12 0.94 11.68
N LEU A 12 -14.61 1.92 10.93
CA LEU A 12 -13.50 2.72 11.41
C LEU A 12 -13.93 3.71 12.50
N ASP A 13 -15.18 4.13 12.52
CA ASP A 13 -15.74 4.98 13.58
C ASP A 13 -16.39 4.16 14.73
N GLY A 14 -16.10 2.86 14.81
CA GLY A 14 -16.64 1.92 15.80
C GLY A 14 -15.72 1.64 17.00
N PRO A 15 -16.18 0.84 17.98
CA PRO A 15 -15.43 0.56 19.22
C PRO A 15 -14.12 -0.22 19.00
N ASN A 16 -14.05 -1.04 17.94
CA ASN A 16 -12.84 -1.81 17.64
C ASN A 16 -11.65 -0.94 17.20
N ASN A 17 -11.91 0.25 16.65
CA ASN A 17 -10.87 1.26 16.39
C ASN A 17 -10.12 1.60 17.69
N ALA A 18 -10.86 1.94 18.75
CA ALA A 18 -10.31 2.27 20.05
C ALA A 18 -9.65 1.05 20.72
N LEU A 19 -10.25 -0.13 20.59
CA LEU A 19 -9.66 -1.38 21.09
C LEU A 19 -8.28 -1.62 20.48
N ALA A 20 -8.15 -1.54 19.16
CA ALA A 20 -6.87 -1.75 18.47
C ALA A 20 -5.78 -0.75 18.90
N ILE A 21 -6.16 0.50 19.20
CA ILE A 21 -5.22 1.49 19.76
C ILE A 21 -4.80 1.07 21.17
N ASN A 22 -5.75 0.77 22.05
CA ASN A 22 -5.50 0.45 23.45
C ASN A 22 -4.69 -0.84 23.63
N THR A 23 -4.83 -1.81 22.72
CA THR A 23 -4.05 -3.05 22.72
C THR A 23 -2.71 -2.93 22.01
N GLY A 24 -2.34 -1.75 21.51
CA GLY A 24 -1.07 -1.51 20.83
C GLY A 24 -0.95 -2.15 19.45
N LEU A 25 -2.08 -2.48 18.79
CA LEU A 25 -2.09 -2.99 17.42
C LEU A 25 -2.01 -1.85 16.39
N ALA A 26 -2.54 -0.67 16.73
CA ALA A 26 -2.51 0.48 15.85
C ALA A 26 -1.10 1.05 15.69
N ASN A 27 -0.67 1.24 14.44
CA ASN A 27 0.67 1.69 14.08
C ASN A 27 1.77 0.86 14.76
N ALA A 28 1.55 -0.43 14.98
CA ALA A 28 2.55 -1.27 15.63
C ALA A 28 3.75 -1.53 14.73
N ILE A 29 4.81 -2.07 15.34
CA ILE A 29 5.99 -2.58 14.63
C ILE A 29 5.66 -3.98 14.13
N TRP A 30 5.78 -4.18 12.82
CA TRP A 30 5.48 -5.44 12.14
C TRP A 30 6.71 -6.34 12.02
N TRP A 31 6.52 -7.66 11.97
CA TRP A 31 7.60 -8.57 11.61
C TRP A 31 8.17 -8.23 10.23
N ARG A 32 9.50 -8.20 10.12
CA ARG A 32 10.24 -7.98 8.88
C ARG A 32 11.37 -9.00 8.71
N PRO A 33 11.61 -9.56 7.51
CA PRO A 33 12.70 -10.49 7.26
C PRO A 33 14.06 -9.78 7.22
N PRO A 34 15.17 -10.50 7.44
CA PRO A 34 16.51 -10.01 7.14
C PRO A 34 16.70 -9.88 5.63
N LEU A 35 17.05 -8.66 5.19
CA LEU A 35 17.45 -8.36 3.82
C LEU A 35 18.63 -7.40 3.88
N GLU A 36 19.70 -7.73 3.16
CA GLU A 36 20.89 -6.87 3.08
C GLU A 36 20.53 -5.53 2.45
N ARG A 37 21.10 -4.46 3.02
CA ARG A 37 20.81 -3.08 2.60
C ARG A 37 21.15 -2.85 1.14
N ASP A 38 22.32 -3.28 0.68
CA ASP A 38 22.77 -3.11 -0.70
C ASP A 38 21.82 -3.79 -1.68
N LYS A 39 21.27 -4.94 -1.27
CA LYS A 39 20.26 -5.65 -2.05
C LYS A 39 18.95 -4.90 -2.11
N LEU A 40 18.48 -4.33 -0.99
CA LEU A 40 17.29 -3.48 -0.97
C LEU A 40 17.45 -2.23 -1.86
N LEU A 41 18.62 -1.59 -1.82
CA LEU A 41 18.94 -0.44 -2.68
C LEU A 41 18.92 -0.83 -4.18
N GLU A 42 19.41 -2.02 -4.53
CA GLU A 42 19.32 -2.54 -5.90
C GLU A 42 17.85 -2.72 -6.33
N LEU A 43 17.04 -3.34 -5.47
CA LEU A 43 15.65 -3.72 -5.77
C LEU A 43 14.72 -2.51 -5.88
N THR A 44 14.98 -1.44 -5.13
CA THR A 44 14.16 -0.21 -5.08
C THR A 44 14.38 0.74 -6.27
N LYS A 45 15.32 0.44 -7.18
CA LYS A 45 15.58 1.25 -8.37
C LYS A 45 14.35 1.34 -9.28
N ARG A 46 13.87 2.56 -9.52
CA ARG A 46 12.67 2.86 -10.33
C ARG A 46 13.03 3.04 -11.80
N ASN A 47 12.12 2.64 -12.70
CA ASN A 47 12.37 2.68 -14.14
C ASN A 47 11.19 3.28 -14.92
N ASN A 48 11.40 4.44 -15.57
CA ASN A 48 10.37 5.09 -16.37
C ASN A 48 9.98 4.29 -17.63
N SER A 49 10.94 3.73 -18.37
CA SER A 49 10.66 3.12 -19.67
C SER A 49 9.84 1.84 -19.55
N ARG A 50 10.11 1.02 -18.52
CA ARG A 50 9.33 -0.20 -18.25
C ARG A 50 7.87 0.11 -17.97
N MET A 51 7.61 1.07 -17.09
CA MET A 51 6.23 1.42 -16.73
C MET A 51 5.53 2.21 -17.85
N LEU A 52 6.25 3.03 -18.62
CA LEU A 52 5.71 3.66 -19.83
C LEU A 52 5.25 2.61 -20.83
N LEU A 53 6.08 1.61 -21.15
CA LEU A 53 5.70 0.53 -22.07
C LEU A 53 4.45 -0.22 -21.56
N SER A 54 4.43 -0.61 -20.28
CA SER A 54 3.30 -1.32 -19.68
C SER A 54 2.00 -0.51 -19.73
N THR A 55 2.10 0.79 -19.46
CA THR A 55 0.96 1.72 -19.50
C THR A 55 0.48 1.92 -20.93
N SER A 56 1.38 2.14 -21.89
CA SER A 56 1.05 2.31 -23.30
C SER A 56 0.35 1.07 -23.88
N VAL A 57 0.89 -0.13 -23.62
CA VAL A 57 0.25 -1.37 -24.07
C VAL A 57 -1.14 -1.52 -23.48
N TRP A 58 -1.32 -1.23 -22.19
CA TRP A 58 -2.63 -1.28 -21.54
C TRP A 58 -3.63 -0.28 -22.13
N LEU A 59 -3.22 0.97 -22.37
CA LEU A 59 -4.09 1.98 -22.97
C LEU A 59 -4.45 1.62 -24.41
N ILE A 60 -3.49 1.13 -25.20
CA ILE A 60 -3.74 0.65 -26.56
C ILE A 60 -4.75 -0.51 -26.53
N LEU A 61 -4.55 -1.53 -25.69
CA LEU A 61 -5.48 -2.64 -25.57
C LEU A 61 -6.88 -2.17 -25.13
N THR A 62 -6.96 -1.22 -24.21
CA THR A 62 -8.23 -0.66 -23.73
C THR A 62 -8.94 0.10 -24.85
N ILE A 63 -8.24 0.98 -25.57
CA ILE A 63 -8.80 1.76 -26.67
C ILE A 63 -9.20 0.85 -27.84
N SER A 64 -8.33 -0.09 -28.23
CA SER A 64 -8.61 -1.03 -29.32
C SER A 64 -9.79 -1.94 -28.98
N SER A 65 -9.88 -2.48 -27.76
CA SER A 65 -11.04 -3.29 -27.36
C SER A 65 -12.33 -2.47 -27.31
N GLY A 66 -12.27 -1.20 -26.89
CA GLY A 66 -13.42 -0.28 -26.92
C GLY A 66 -13.87 0.06 -28.35
N TYR A 67 -12.92 0.31 -29.25
CA TYR A 67 -13.21 0.53 -30.67
C TYR A 67 -13.81 -0.71 -31.34
N LEU A 68 -13.25 -1.90 -31.08
CA LEU A 68 -13.81 -3.14 -31.59
C LEU A 68 -15.20 -3.43 -31.00
N LEU A 69 -15.41 -3.15 -29.72
CA LEU A 69 -16.74 -3.26 -29.10
C LEU A 69 -17.76 -2.35 -29.80
N TYR A 70 -17.33 -1.14 -30.18
CA TYR A 70 -18.15 -0.21 -30.96
C TYR A 70 -18.50 -0.72 -32.35
N THR A 71 -17.51 -1.17 -33.13
CA THR A 71 -17.74 -1.61 -34.51
C THR A 71 -18.46 -2.95 -34.62
N THR A 72 -18.35 -3.79 -33.59
CA THR A 72 -18.98 -5.12 -33.57
C THR A 72 -20.27 -5.16 -32.75
N TRP A 73 -20.82 -4.00 -32.37
CA TRP A 73 -22.04 -3.88 -31.55
C TRP A 73 -23.18 -4.72 -32.13
N PHE A 74 -23.87 -5.48 -31.26
CA PHE A 74 -24.91 -6.47 -31.61
C PHE A 74 -24.43 -7.77 -32.28
N SER A 75 -23.13 -8.08 -32.24
CA SER A 75 -22.62 -9.40 -32.63
C SER A 75 -22.25 -10.25 -31.40
N ALA A 76 -22.03 -11.54 -31.58
CA ALA A 76 -21.50 -12.42 -30.53
C ALA A 76 -20.15 -11.92 -29.98
N TRP A 77 -19.35 -11.23 -30.81
CA TRP A 77 -18.08 -10.62 -30.40
C TRP A 77 -18.26 -9.48 -29.40
N SER A 78 -19.41 -8.80 -29.39
CA SER A 78 -19.70 -7.73 -28.42
C SER A 78 -19.60 -8.23 -26.97
N VAL A 79 -20.07 -9.44 -26.68
CA VAL A 79 -20.04 -9.99 -25.31
C VAL A 79 -18.61 -10.20 -24.83
N LEU A 80 -17.77 -10.81 -25.67
CA LEU A 80 -16.36 -11.02 -25.36
C LEU A 80 -15.62 -9.69 -25.21
N LEU A 81 -15.82 -8.75 -26.13
CA LEU A 81 -15.14 -7.45 -26.10
C LEU A 81 -15.63 -6.58 -24.95
N PHE A 82 -16.90 -6.67 -24.57
CA PHE A 82 -17.43 -6.01 -23.37
C PHE A 82 -16.74 -6.53 -22.11
N PHE A 83 -16.58 -7.85 -21.98
CA PHE A 83 -15.87 -8.47 -20.87
C PHE A 83 -14.39 -8.06 -20.82
N CYS A 84 -13.69 -8.12 -21.96
CA CYS A 84 -12.28 -7.74 -22.09
C CYS A 84 -12.06 -6.25 -21.80
N TYR A 85 -12.88 -5.38 -22.41
CA TYR A 85 -12.80 -3.94 -22.21
C TYR A 85 -13.06 -3.57 -20.75
N GLY A 86 -14.08 -4.18 -20.13
CA GLY A 86 -14.34 -4.00 -18.70
C GLY A 86 -13.15 -4.44 -17.84
N GLY A 87 -12.58 -5.62 -18.10
CA GLY A 87 -11.41 -6.09 -17.36
C GLY A 87 -10.19 -5.18 -17.51
N LEU A 88 -9.93 -4.67 -18.72
CA LEU A 88 -8.86 -3.71 -18.96
C LEU A 88 -9.13 -2.36 -18.29
N TYR A 89 -10.38 -1.87 -18.33
CA TYR A 89 -10.74 -0.59 -17.75
C TYR A 89 -10.76 -0.63 -16.23
N GLY A 90 -11.46 -1.58 -15.62
CA GLY A 90 -11.55 -1.71 -14.17
C GLY A 90 -10.36 -2.47 -13.58
N GLY A 91 -10.23 -3.73 -13.95
CA GLY A 91 -9.22 -4.66 -13.43
C GLY A 91 -7.79 -4.16 -13.52
N ALA A 92 -7.32 -3.89 -14.72
CA ALA A 92 -5.93 -3.48 -14.94
C ALA A 92 -5.65 -2.07 -14.39
N SER A 93 -6.65 -1.22 -14.22
CA SER A 93 -6.50 0.05 -13.50
C SER A 93 -6.18 -0.15 -12.01
N ASP A 94 -6.62 -1.24 -11.40
CA ASP A 94 -6.48 -1.46 -9.95
C ASP A 94 -5.01 -1.54 -9.52
N SER A 95 -4.21 -2.34 -10.22
CA SER A 95 -2.77 -2.39 -9.98
C SER A 95 -2.08 -1.05 -10.26
N ARG A 96 -2.59 -0.27 -11.22
CA ARG A 96 -1.98 1.00 -11.67
C ARG A 96 -2.22 2.15 -10.71
N TRP A 97 -3.43 2.33 -10.17
CA TRP A 97 -3.63 3.36 -9.13
C TRP A 97 -2.85 2.96 -7.87
N HIS A 98 -2.81 1.68 -7.51
CA HIS A 98 -2.09 1.21 -6.34
C HIS A 98 -0.59 1.55 -6.43
N GLU A 99 0.08 1.05 -7.47
CA GLU A 99 1.53 1.20 -7.63
C GLU A 99 1.96 2.65 -7.89
N CYS A 100 1.20 3.38 -8.70
CA CYS A 100 1.47 4.80 -8.92
C CYS A 100 1.12 5.65 -7.69
N GLY A 101 0.24 5.16 -6.81
CA GLY A 101 -0.10 5.75 -5.52
C GLY A 101 1.08 5.71 -4.54
N HIS A 102 1.81 4.59 -4.53
CA HIS A 102 3.10 4.43 -3.84
C HIS A 102 4.22 5.28 -4.43
N GLY A 103 4.08 5.71 -5.69
CA GLY A 103 5.06 6.53 -6.39
C GLY A 103 6.35 5.77 -6.74
N THR A 104 6.29 4.44 -6.75
CA THR A 104 7.38 3.50 -7.05
C THR A 104 7.39 3.11 -8.53
N ALA A 105 6.23 3.11 -9.19
CA ALA A 105 6.08 2.66 -10.59
C ALA A 105 7.00 3.41 -11.57
N PHE A 106 7.06 4.74 -11.45
CA PHE A 106 7.93 5.59 -12.26
C PHE A 106 9.00 6.26 -11.38
N ARG A 107 10.15 6.58 -11.98
CA ARG A 107 11.11 7.54 -11.40
C ARG A 107 10.52 8.95 -11.40
N SER A 108 9.74 9.32 -12.43
CA SER A 108 9.08 10.62 -12.52
C SER A 108 7.85 10.73 -11.61
N PRO A 109 7.81 11.69 -10.67
CA PRO A 109 6.64 11.90 -9.82
C PRO A 109 5.42 12.40 -10.62
N VAL A 110 5.66 13.09 -11.75
CA VAL A 110 4.58 13.56 -12.64
C VAL A 110 3.91 12.38 -13.33
N LEU A 111 4.68 11.43 -13.87
CA LEU A 111 4.12 10.24 -14.54
C LEU A 111 3.32 9.36 -13.58
N ASN A 112 3.85 9.12 -12.37
CA ASN A 112 3.09 8.44 -11.31
C ASN A 112 1.75 9.15 -11.07
N ARG A 113 1.76 10.49 -10.93
CA ARG A 113 0.53 11.25 -10.67
C ARG A 113 -0.47 11.14 -11.83
N LEU A 114 -0.04 11.23 -13.07
CA LEU A 114 -0.94 11.14 -14.23
C LEU A 114 -1.64 9.78 -14.30
N VAL A 115 -0.86 8.69 -14.22
CA VAL A 115 -1.42 7.33 -14.26
C VAL A 115 -2.27 7.05 -13.02
N TYR A 116 -1.85 7.56 -11.85
CA TYR A 116 -2.61 7.45 -10.62
C TYR A 116 -4.02 8.03 -10.76
N TYR A 117 -4.15 9.28 -11.22
CA TYR A 117 -5.44 9.95 -11.38
C TYR A 117 -6.32 9.28 -12.43
N LEU A 118 -5.72 8.87 -13.57
CA LEU A 118 -6.44 8.15 -14.62
C LEU A 118 -7.04 6.84 -14.09
N ALA A 119 -6.20 5.98 -13.50
CA ALA A 119 -6.62 4.69 -12.97
C ALA A 119 -7.62 4.84 -11.80
N SER A 120 -7.43 5.87 -10.96
CA SER A 120 -8.35 6.21 -9.87
C SER A 120 -9.74 6.58 -10.41
N PHE A 121 -9.81 7.41 -11.46
CA PHE A 121 -11.07 7.75 -12.12
C PHE A 121 -11.77 6.51 -12.70
N MET A 122 -11.01 5.65 -13.39
CA MET A 122 -11.52 4.41 -13.99
C MET A 122 -12.09 3.41 -12.96
N LEU A 123 -11.81 3.61 -11.68
CA LEU A 123 -12.32 2.80 -10.57
C LEU A 123 -13.27 3.54 -9.63
N TRP A 124 -13.61 4.79 -9.94
CA TRP A 124 -14.33 5.70 -9.03
C TRP A 124 -13.69 5.80 -7.63
N ARG A 125 -12.36 5.72 -7.59
CA ARG A 125 -11.57 5.89 -6.39
C ARG A 125 -11.13 7.33 -6.26
N GLU A 126 -11.73 8.09 -5.33
CA GLU A 126 -11.28 9.45 -5.03
C GLU A 126 -9.77 9.44 -4.65
N PRO A 127 -8.90 10.09 -5.44
CA PRO A 127 -7.44 9.94 -5.34
C PRO A 127 -6.88 10.26 -3.94
N THR A 128 -7.42 11.24 -3.24
CA THR A 128 -6.93 11.58 -1.89
C THR A 128 -7.41 10.57 -0.86
N VAL A 129 -8.69 10.21 -0.91
CA VAL A 129 -9.31 9.21 0.00
C VAL A 129 -8.56 7.89 -0.09
N TRP A 130 -8.41 7.36 -1.30
CA TRP A 130 -7.79 6.04 -1.48
C TRP A 130 -6.29 6.02 -1.22
N ARG A 131 -5.57 7.14 -1.43
CA ARG A 131 -4.16 7.22 -1.00
C ARG A 131 -4.02 7.08 0.51
N TRP A 132 -4.85 7.80 1.28
CA TRP A 132 -4.78 7.76 2.75
C TRP A 132 -5.33 6.46 3.32
N SER A 133 -6.40 5.91 2.73
CA SER A 133 -6.88 4.56 3.02
C SER A 133 -5.74 3.54 2.86
N HIS A 134 -4.99 3.65 1.77
CA HIS A 134 -3.95 2.67 1.49
C HIS A 134 -2.71 2.83 2.38
N PHE A 135 -2.36 4.06 2.78
CA PHE A 135 -1.38 4.26 3.85
C PHE A 135 -1.84 3.66 5.18
N ARG A 136 -3.13 3.79 5.52
CA ARG A 136 -3.70 3.15 6.70
C ARG A 136 -3.63 1.63 6.58
N HIS A 137 -3.93 1.07 5.41
CA HIS A 137 -3.85 -0.35 5.14
C HIS A 137 -2.43 -0.90 5.37
N HIS A 138 -1.38 -0.29 4.82
CA HIS A 138 0.02 -0.69 5.14
C HIS A 138 0.43 -0.42 6.59
N SER A 139 -0.30 0.46 7.28
CA SER A 139 -0.06 0.72 8.70
C SER A 139 -0.57 -0.38 9.60
N ASP A 140 -1.80 -0.79 9.31
CA ASP A 140 -2.68 -1.55 10.18
C ASP A 140 -3.31 -2.70 9.36
N THR A 141 -2.53 -3.40 8.52
CA THR A 141 -3.02 -4.42 7.57
C THR A 141 -3.94 -5.41 8.27
N ILE A 142 -5.20 -5.47 7.83
CA ILE A 142 -6.24 -6.37 8.35
C ILE A 142 -6.51 -6.26 9.87
N ILE A 143 -6.07 -5.17 10.51
CA ILE A 143 -6.43 -4.87 11.90
C ILE A 143 -7.86 -4.34 11.93
N VAL A 144 -8.72 -5.01 12.68
CA VAL A 144 -10.16 -4.78 12.65
C VAL A 144 -10.52 -3.45 13.31
N GLY A 145 -11.35 -2.66 12.62
CA GLY A 145 -11.69 -1.29 13.02
C GLY A 145 -10.62 -0.25 12.69
N ARG A 146 -9.52 -0.64 12.05
CA ARG A 146 -8.44 0.26 11.59
C ARG A 146 -8.34 0.29 10.07
N ASP A 147 -8.39 -0.88 9.43
CA ASP A 147 -8.18 -1.03 8.01
C ASP A 147 -9.49 -0.93 7.21
N TYR A 148 -9.60 0.13 6.41
CA TYR A 148 -10.74 0.36 5.51
C TYR A 148 -10.77 -0.63 4.33
N GLU A 149 -9.64 -1.27 4.01
CA GLU A 149 -9.50 -2.12 2.83
C GLU A 149 -9.85 -3.60 3.10
N ILE A 150 -10.36 -3.91 4.30
CA ILE A 150 -10.90 -5.25 4.62
C ILE A 150 -12.16 -5.51 3.78
N ALA A 151 -12.01 -6.24 2.68
CA ALA A 151 -13.10 -6.52 1.75
C ALA A 151 -14.09 -7.60 2.26
N PHE A 152 -13.64 -8.53 3.11
CA PHE A 152 -14.41 -9.70 3.54
C PHE A 152 -14.45 -9.81 5.07
N PRO A 153 -15.31 -9.03 5.75
CA PRO A 153 -15.46 -9.11 7.20
C PRO A 153 -16.05 -10.46 7.64
N ARG A 154 -15.92 -10.78 8.92
CA ARG A 154 -16.41 -12.02 9.53
C ARG A 154 -17.59 -11.75 10.48
N PRO A 155 -18.70 -12.52 10.41
CA PRO A 155 -18.95 -13.63 9.49
C PRO A 155 -19.08 -13.17 8.04
N THR A 156 -18.38 -13.86 7.14
CA THR A 156 -18.42 -13.52 5.72
C THR A 156 -19.70 -14.04 5.08
N ASN A 157 -20.39 -13.19 4.31
CA ASN A 157 -21.53 -13.63 3.52
C ASN A 157 -21.06 -14.19 2.16
N VAL A 158 -20.71 -15.48 2.14
CA VAL A 158 -20.21 -16.18 0.93
C VAL A 158 -21.18 -16.15 -0.25
N TRP A 159 -22.48 -15.99 0.00
CA TRP A 159 -23.49 -15.93 -1.06
C TRP A 159 -23.43 -14.62 -1.84
N LEU A 160 -22.79 -13.58 -1.30
CA LEU A 160 -22.55 -12.33 -2.01
C LEU A 160 -21.28 -12.37 -2.87
N LEU A 161 -20.45 -13.41 -2.77
CA LEU A 161 -19.19 -13.49 -3.53
C LEU A 161 -19.41 -13.37 -5.05
N PRO A 162 -20.38 -14.06 -5.69
CA PRO A 162 -20.59 -13.92 -7.14
C PRO A 162 -20.95 -12.49 -7.55
N ILE A 163 -21.80 -11.81 -6.78
CA ILE A 163 -22.21 -10.44 -7.10
C ILE A 163 -21.08 -9.43 -6.86
N THR A 164 -20.10 -9.73 -5.99
CA THR A 164 -18.91 -8.88 -5.82
C THR A 164 -18.02 -8.81 -7.06
N PHE A 165 -18.08 -9.79 -7.98
CA PHE A 165 -17.42 -9.68 -9.29
C PHE A 165 -18.07 -8.64 -10.21
N SER A 166 -19.09 -7.94 -9.72
CA SER A 166 -19.61 -6.71 -10.28
C SER A 166 -19.57 -5.61 -9.21
N HIS A 167 -19.50 -4.37 -9.65
CA HIS A 167 -19.68 -3.21 -8.78
C HIS A 167 -21.15 -2.79 -8.66
N ILE A 168 -22.12 -3.68 -8.93
CA ILE A 168 -23.54 -3.30 -8.90
C ILE A 168 -24.04 -2.93 -7.48
N ILE A 169 -23.45 -3.51 -6.44
CA ILE A 169 -23.74 -3.16 -5.04
C ILE A 169 -22.84 -2.01 -4.56
N ASN A 170 -21.52 -2.13 -4.76
CA ASN A 170 -20.55 -1.17 -4.21
C ASN A 170 -20.46 0.13 -5.02
N GLY A 171 -20.65 0.09 -6.34
CA GLY A 171 -20.61 1.24 -7.23
C GLY A 171 -21.59 2.34 -6.83
N PRO A 172 -22.89 2.06 -6.63
CA PRO A 172 -23.84 3.05 -6.13
C PRO A 172 -23.46 3.63 -4.76
N ARG A 173 -22.87 2.84 -3.87
CA ARG A 173 -22.37 3.33 -2.56
C ARG A 173 -21.20 4.29 -2.73
N LEU A 174 -20.26 4.00 -3.64
CA LEU A 174 -19.15 4.89 -3.98
C LEU A 174 -19.65 6.20 -4.58
N ILE A 175 -20.61 6.15 -5.51
CA ILE A 175 -21.23 7.34 -6.10
C ILE A 175 -21.95 8.17 -5.03
N TYR A 176 -22.74 7.54 -4.16
CA TYR A 176 -23.41 8.23 -3.06
C TYR A 176 -22.41 8.91 -2.11
N ARG A 177 -21.31 8.24 -1.77
CA ARG A 177 -20.23 8.83 -0.97
C ARG A 177 -19.60 10.04 -1.68
N MET A 178 -19.26 9.90 -2.96
CA MET A 178 -18.74 11.02 -3.76
C MET A 178 -19.74 12.19 -3.81
N MET A 179 -21.04 11.93 -3.88
CA MET A 179 -22.06 12.99 -3.82
C MET A 179 -22.04 13.72 -2.48
N LYS A 180 -21.95 13.00 -1.35
CA LYS A 180 -21.79 13.62 -0.02
C LYS A 180 -20.55 14.50 0.02
N HIS A 181 -19.41 13.99 -0.43
CA HIS A 181 -18.14 14.72 -0.48
C HIS A 181 -18.24 15.96 -1.38
N ALA A 182 -18.84 15.86 -2.57
CA ALA A 182 -19.00 16.98 -3.49
C ALA A 182 -19.86 18.13 -2.91
N CYS A 183 -20.82 17.79 -2.04
CA CYS A 183 -21.61 18.75 -1.24
C CYS A 183 -20.87 19.31 -0.01
N GLY A 184 -19.59 18.97 0.19
CA GLY A 184 -18.79 19.44 1.32
C GLY A 184 -18.95 18.62 2.61
N ARG A 185 -19.64 17.47 2.57
CA ARG A 185 -19.83 16.59 3.72
C ARG A 185 -18.89 15.39 3.61
N ILE A 186 -17.82 15.38 4.38
CA ILE A 186 -16.89 14.24 4.44
C ILE A 186 -17.53 13.09 5.21
N ASP A 187 -17.42 11.87 4.66
CA ASP A 187 -17.89 10.64 5.29
C ASP A 187 -17.14 10.36 6.61
N SER A 188 -17.82 9.85 7.64
CA SER A 188 -17.24 9.70 8.98
C SER A 188 -16.05 8.74 9.00
N GLU A 189 -16.14 7.62 8.30
CA GLU A 189 -15.02 6.66 8.21
C GLU A 189 -13.85 7.24 7.43
N VAL A 190 -14.11 8.08 6.41
CA VAL A 190 -13.05 8.79 5.66
C VAL A 190 -12.32 9.79 6.56
N ALA A 191 -13.02 10.46 7.46
CA ALA A 191 -12.42 11.43 8.39
C ALA A 191 -11.46 10.78 9.40
N GLU A 192 -11.56 9.47 9.66
CA GLU A 192 -10.65 8.73 10.56
C GLU A 192 -9.24 8.52 10.00
N TYR A 193 -9.07 8.57 8.67
CA TYR A 193 -7.77 8.33 8.03
C TYR A 193 -7.33 9.43 7.06
N VAL A 194 -8.24 10.29 6.59
CA VAL A 194 -7.87 11.47 5.80
C VAL A 194 -7.69 12.66 6.75
N PRO A 195 -6.51 13.29 6.76
CA PRO A 195 -6.31 14.50 7.56
C PRO A 195 -7.20 15.66 7.10
N ALA A 196 -7.67 16.48 8.05
CA ALA A 196 -8.64 17.55 7.78
C ALA A 196 -8.16 18.58 6.74
N GLU A 197 -6.86 18.87 6.66
CA GLU A 197 -6.28 19.77 5.66
C GLU A 197 -6.46 19.28 4.20
N GLU A 198 -6.69 17.98 4.01
CA GLU A 198 -6.93 17.38 2.69
C GLU A 198 -8.40 17.39 2.27
N PHE A 199 -9.33 17.73 3.17
CA PHE A 199 -10.77 17.68 2.88
C PHE A 199 -11.17 18.55 1.69
N ARG A 200 -10.59 19.74 1.55
CA ARG A 200 -10.82 20.61 0.38
C ARG A 200 -10.49 19.89 -0.92
N ARG A 201 -9.41 19.10 -0.94
CA ARG A 201 -8.98 18.33 -2.11
C ARG A 201 -9.95 17.18 -2.40
N VAL A 202 -10.38 16.45 -1.38
CA VAL A 202 -11.40 15.39 -1.50
C VAL A 202 -12.68 15.95 -2.15
N ILE A 203 -13.18 17.09 -1.67
CA ILE A 203 -14.38 17.74 -2.21
C ILE A 203 -14.24 18.07 -3.71
N TRP A 204 -13.10 18.63 -4.12
CA TRP A 204 -12.85 18.96 -5.52
C TRP A 204 -12.68 17.73 -6.41
N GLU A 205 -11.98 16.71 -5.93
CA GLU A 205 -11.84 15.44 -6.64
C GLU A 205 -13.20 14.77 -6.86
N ALA A 206 -14.06 14.75 -5.84
CA ALA A 206 -15.44 14.25 -5.94
C ALA A 206 -16.25 15.02 -7.00
N ARG A 207 -16.18 16.36 -6.99
CA ARG A 207 -16.87 17.20 -7.99
C ARG A 207 -16.39 16.92 -9.41
N ILE A 208 -15.07 16.82 -9.63
CA ILE A 208 -14.50 16.53 -10.95
C ILE A 208 -14.96 15.15 -11.42
N PHE A 209 -14.88 14.13 -10.56
CA PHE A 209 -15.25 12.76 -10.93
C PHE A 209 -16.75 12.66 -11.25
N LEU A 210 -17.62 13.26 -10.44
CA LEU A 210 -19.06 13.29 -10.71
C LEU A 210 -19.37 14.05 -12.01
N SER A 211 -18.72 15.20 -12.25
CA SER A 211 -18.90 15.96 -13.49
C SER A 211 -18.48 15.16 -14.71
N LEU A 212 -17.35 14.45 -14.69
CA LEU A 212 -16.91 13.60 -15.79
C LEU A 212 -17.91 12.47 -16.09
N ASN A 213 -18.44 11.81 -15.06
CA ASN A 213 -19.47 10.78 -15.23
C ASN A 213 -20.80 11.38 -15.72
N LEU A 214 -21.18 12.58 -15.25
CA LEU A 214 -22.39 13.28 -15.71
C LEU A 214 -22.26 13.73 -17.17
N CYS A 215 -21.08 14.17 -17.60
CA CYS A 215 -20.80 14.48 -19.00
C CYS A 215 -20.96 13.24 -19.88
N SER A 216 -20.45 12.08 -19.42
CA SER A 216 -20.63 10.80 -20.11
C SER A 216 -22.11 10.42 -20.25
N LEU A 217 -22.87 10.49 -19.16
CA LEU A 217 -24.32 10.24 -19.17
C LEU A 217 -25.07 11.21 -20.09
N THR A 218 -24.77 12.51 -19.99
CA THR A 218 -25.38 13.55 -20.82
C THR A 218 -25.08 13.32 -22.31
N ALA A 219 -23.84 12.97 -22.66
CA ALA A 219 -23.46 12.62 -24.02
C ALA A 219 -24.23 11.41 -24.54
N THR A 220 -24.44 10.39 -23.71
CA THR A 220 -25.28 9.23 -24.05
C THR A 220 -26.71 9.65 -24.41
N LEU A 221 -27.30 10.57 -23.66
CA LEU A 221 -28.66 11.05 -23.91
C LEU A 221 -28.74 11.93 -25.18
N ILE A 222 -27.81 12.86 -25.36
CA ILE A 222 -27.79 13.79 -26.51
C ILE A 222 -27.53 13.03 -27.82
N LEU A 223 -26.56 12.12 -27.81
CA LEU A 223 -26.18 11.34 -29.01
C LEU A 223 -27.12 10.16 -29.26
N TRP A 224 -28.08 9.91 -28.36
CA TRP A 224 -28.94 8.74 -28.36
C TRP A 224 -28.15 7.43 -28.58
N SER A 225 -27.00 7.34 -27.90
CA SER A 225 -26.02 6.27 -28.08
C SER A 225 -25.54 5.76 -26.73
N PRO A 226 -25.50 4.44 -26.50
CA PRO A 226 -25.03 3.90 -25.22
C PRO A 226 -23.51 4.05 -25.04
N PHE A 227 -22.76 4.33 -26.12
CA PHE A 227 -21.30 4.23 -26.11
C PHE A 227 -20.55 5.20 -25.22
N PRO A 228 -20.95 6.48 -25.06
CA PRO A 228 -20.30 7.36 -24.10
C PRO A 228 -20.26 6.74 -22.70
N ILE A 229 -21.41 6.29 -22.16
CA ILE A 229 -21.45 5.68 -20.82
C ILE A 229 -20.85 4.27 -20.78
N VAL A 230 -21.05 3.46 -21.84
CA VAL A 230 -20.47 2.12 -21.94
C VAL A 230 -18.94 2.16 -22.04
N LEU A 231 -18.33 3.23 -22.55
CA LEU A 231 -16.88 3.38 -22.64
C LEU A 231 -16.30 4.30 -21.55
N LEU A 232 -17.11 5.05 -20.81
CA LEU A 232 -16.62 5.96 -19.78
C LEU A 232 -17.56 5.98 -18.57
N GLY A 233 -17.04 5.55 -17.41
CA GLY A 233 -17.79 5.47 -16.16
C GLY A 233 -18.43 4.10 -15.91
N ALA A 234 -19.36 3.64 -16.75
CA ALA A 234 -20.00 2.32 -16.55
C ALA A 234 -19.03 1.12 -16.55
N PRO A 235 -17.89 1.13 -17.26
CA PRO A 235 -16.90 0.05 -17.15
C PRO A 235 -16.39 -0.20 -15.73
N THR A 236 -16.46 0.79 -14.84
CA THR A 236 -16.19 0.58 -13.41
C THR A 236 -17.15 -0.43 -12.77
N LEU A 237 -18.39 -0.53 -13.27
CA LEU A 237 -19.41 -1.45 -12.77
C LEU A 237 -19.18 -2.88 -13.26
N TYR A 238 -19.10 -3.06 -14.58
CA TYR A 238 -19.03 -4.39 -15.18
C TYR A 238 -17.60 -4.91 -15.35
N GLY A 239 -16.59 -4.03 -15.28
CA GLY A 239 -15.17 -4.37 -15.28
C GLY A 239 -14.62 -4.80 -13.93
N ALA A 240 -15.47 -4.80 -12.89
CA ALA A 240 -15.05 -5.10 -11.53
C ALA A 240 -14.53 -6.52 -11.34
N TRP A 241 -14.97 -7.44 -12.19
CA TRP A 241 -14.63 -8.86 -12.11
C TRP A 241 -13.13 -9.10 -12.00
N LEU A 242 -12.30 -8.33 -12.74
CA LEU A 242 -10.87 -8.60 -12.80
C LEU A 242 -10.11 -8.02 -11.60
N PHE A 243 -10.48 -6.84 -11.09
CA PHE A 243 -9.81 -6.36 -9.87
C PHE A 243 -10.29 -7.16 -8.65
N VAL A 244 -11.56 -7.59 -8.59
CA VAL A 244 -12.00 -8.52 -7.53
C VAL A 244 -11.32 -9.85 -7.67
N PHE A 245 -11.10 -10.32 -8.90
CA PHE A 245 -10.37 -11.54 -9.17
C PHE A 245 -8.97 -11.53 -8.54
N PHE A 246 -8.24 -10.43 -8.68
CA PHE A 246 -6.92 -10.26 -8.09
C PHE A 246 -6.98 -9.89 -6.60
N GLY A 247 -7.85 -8.98 -6.19
CA GLY A 247 -7.97 -8.48 -4.81
C GLY A 247 -8.34 -9.57 -3.80
N LEU A 248 -9.21 -10.51 -4.18
CA LEU A 248 -9.51 -11.71 -3.37
C LEU A 248 -8.24 -12.50 -3.02
N THR A 249 -7.25 -12.50 -3.91
CA THR A 249 -6.01 -13.25 -3.70
C THR A 249 -5.02 -12.59 -2.75
N GLN A 250 -5.29 -11.38 -2.26
CA GLN A 250 -4.39 -10.66 -1.36
C GLN A 250 -4.54 -11.13 0.10
N HIS A 251 -5.70 -10.84 0.71
CA HIS A 251 -5.91 -11.02 2.15
C HIS A 251 -7.09 -11.93 2.52
N ALA A 252 -7.99 -12.21 1.56
CA ALA A 252 -9.26 -12.89 1.87
C ALA A 252 -9.03 -14.22 2.58
N GLY A 253 -9.73 -14.42 3.70
CA GLY A 253 -9.69 -15.64 4.52
C GLY A 253 -8.54 -15.75 5.51
N LEU A 254 -7.54 -14.87 5.45
CA LEU A 254 -6.34 -14.92 6.30
C LEU A 254 -6.56 -14.27 7.67
N GLN A 255 -5.63 -14.48 8.60
CA GLN A 255 -5.73 -14.07 10.01
C GLN A 255 -5.85 -12.55 10.15
N GLU A 256 -6.69 -12.10 11.09
CA GLU A 256 -6.91 -10.68 11.42
C GLU A 256 -6.19 -10.34 12.72
N ASP A 257 -5.87 -9.06 12.96
CA ASP A 257 -5.29 -8.60 14.23
C ASP A 257 -3.92 -9.21 14.58
N VAL A 258 -3.12 -9.57 13.56
CA VAL A 258 -1.78 -10.17 13.72
C VAL A 258 -0.71 -9.32 13.04
N LEU A 259 0.36 -9.00 13.76
CA LEU A 259 1.48 -8.15 13.33
C LEU A 259 2.57 -8.90 12.53
N ASP A 260 2.15 -9.81 11.64
CA ASP A 260 3.04 -10.56 10.74
C ASP A 260 2.35 -10.77 9.39
N HIS A 261 2.89 -10.10 8.36
CA HIS A 261 2.31 -10.15 7.02
C HIS A 261 2.26 -11.57 6.44
N ARG A 262 3.13 -12.49 6.89
CA ARG A 262 3.12 -13.88 6.42
C ARG A 262 1.83 -14.63 6.80
N LYS A 263 1.15 -14.18 7.86
CA LYS A 263 -0.10 -14.75 8.36
C LYS A 263 -1.36 -14.12 7.75
N ASN A 264 -1.25 -12.88 7.27
CA ASN A 264 -2.39 -12.09 6.82
C ASN A 264 -2.35 -11.65 5.34
N THR A 265 -1.28 -12.00 4.61
CA THR A 265 -1.09 -11.67 3.19
C THR A 265 -0.63 -12.89 2.40
N ARG A 266 -1.03 -13.01 1.12
CA ARG A 266 -0.69 -14.12 0.22
C ARG A 266 0.12 -13.68 -1.01
N THR A 267 1.02 -14.57 -1.42
CA THR A 267 1.64 -14.57 -2.75
C THR A 267 1.03 -15.69 -3.58
N VAL A 268 0.65 -15.37 -4.81
CA VAL A 268 0.01 -16.32 -5.74
C VAL A 268 0.79 -16.30 -7.05
N LEU A 269 1.21 -17.48 -7.53
CA LEU A 269 1.88 -17.57 -8.82
C LEU A 269 0.87 -17.40 -9.95
N MET A 270 1.21 -16.53 -10.90
CA MET A 270 0.35 -16.13 -12.01
C MET A 270 1.09 -16.23 -13.35
N ASN A 271 0.33 -16.50 -14.43
CA ASN A 271 0.87 -16.51 -15.79
C ASN A 271 1.30 -15.10 -16.26
N PRO A 272 2.11 -14.96 -17.32
CA PRO A 272 2.61 -13.68 -17.78
C PRO A 272 1.53 -12.62 -18.11
N VAL A 273 0.37 -13.04 -18.63
CA VAL A 273 -0.73 -12.11 -18.94
C VAL A 273 -1.29 -11.50 -17.66
N PHE A 274 -1.55 -12.32 -16.65
CA PHE A 274 -2.05 -11.83 -15.36
C PHE A 274 -1.01 -10.99 -14.63
N ARG A 275 0.27 -11.36 -14.71
CA ARG A 275 1.38 -10.55 -14.16
C ARG A 275 1.49 -9.20 -14.85
N PHE A 276 1.18 -9.09 -16.14
CA PHE A 276 1.09 -7.80 -16.84
C PHE A 276 -0.12 -6.98 -16.39
N LEU A 277 -1.31 -7.59 -16.36
CA LEU A 277 -2.56 -6.89 -15.99
C LEU A 277 -2.51 -6.41 -14.53
N TYR A 278 -1.93 -7.22 -13.64
CA TYR A 278 -1.84 -6.97 -12.22
C TYR A 278 -0.52 -6.32 -11.79
N LEU A 279 0.36 -5.94 -12.73
CA LEU A 279 1.68 -5.39 -12.45
C LEU A 279 2.45 -6.19 -11.39
N ASN A 280 2.63 -7.51 -11.55
CA ASN A 280 3.31 -8.36 -10.56
C ASN A 280 2.82 -8.25 -9.09
N MET A 281 1.68 -7.60 -8.80
CA MET A 281 1.10 -7.51 -7.45
C MET A 281 0.58 -8.86 -6.94
N ASN A 282 0.80 -9.93 -7.71
CA ASN A 282 0.65 -11.30 -7.27
C ASN A 282 1.70 -11.67 -6.20
N TYR A 283 2.78 -10.90 -6.09
CA TYR A 283 3.77 -10.88 -4.99
C TYR A 283 3.35 -9.90 -3.89
N HIS A 284 2.11 -10.03 -3.41
CA HIS A 284 1.52 -9.06 -2.48
C HIS A 284 2.13 -9.14 -1.09
N LEU A 285 2.56 -10.34 -0.65
CA LEU A 285 3.26 -10.50 0.63
C LEU A 285 4.58 -9.73 0.63
N GLU A 286 5.35 -9.85 -0.44
CA GLU A 286 6.60 -9.13 -0.60
C GLU A 286 6.38 -7.62 -0.64
N HIS A 287 5.33 -7.18 -1.34
CA HIS A 287 4.91 -5.78 -1.38
C HIS A 287 4.59 -5.23 0.02
N HIS A 288 3.87 -5.96 0.85
CA HIS A 288 3.58 -5.54 2.23
C HIS A 288 4.82 -5.49 3.14
N LEU A 289 5.83 -6.32 2.87
CA LEU A 289 7.08 -6.32 3.63
C LEU A 289 8.02 -5.19 3.19
N PHE A 290 7.96 -4.80 1.91
CA PHE A 290 8.82 -3.78 1.30
C PHE A 290 8.05 -2.95 0.24
N PRO A 291 7.11 -2.07 0.65
CA PRO A 291 6.29 -1.27 -0.26
C PRO A 291 7.09 -0.21 -1.04
N GLU A 292 8.36 -0.01 -0.70
CA GLU A 292 9.32 0.79 -1.45
C GLU A 292 9.83 0.09 -2.73
N VAL A 293 9.70 -1.23 -2.82
CA VAL A 293 10.17 -2.02 -3.96
C VAL A 293 9.16 -1.94 -5.11
N PRO A 294 9.55 -1.43 -6.29
CA PRO A 294 8.64 -1.31 -7.41
C PRO A 294 8.22 -2.67 -7.96
N TYR A 295 7.01 -2.70 -8.51
CA TYR A 295 6.35 -3.88 -9.04
C TYR A 295 7.22 -4.78 -9.96
N HIS A 296 8.11 -4.19 -10.76
CA HIS A 296 8.94 -4.95 -11.69
C HIS A 296 10.09 -5.70 -10.99
N SER A 297 10.42 -5.32 -9.75
CA SER A 297 11.46 -5.92 -8.92
C SER A 297 10.90 -6.92 -7.90
N LEU A 298 9.58 -6.93 -7.65
CA LEU A 298 8.93 -7.90 -6.75
C LEU A 298 9.27 -9.37 -7.05
N PRO A 299 9.37 -9.84 -8.31
CA PRO A 299 9.78 -11.22 -8.58
C PRO A 299 11.21 -11.54 -8.14
N ASN A 300 12.09 -10.53 -8.12
CA ASN A 300 13.46 -10.68 -7.64
C ASN A 300 13.48 -10.68 -6.12
N LEU A 301 12.74 -9.75 -5.49
CA LEU A 301 12.55 -9.72 -4.04
C LEU A 301 12.00 -11.04 -3.50
N HIS A 302 11.00 -11.63 -4.16
CA HIS A 302 10.46 -12.95 -3.81
C HIS A 302 11.56 -14.01 -3.75
N ARG A 303 12.46 -14.04 -4.75
CA ARG A 303 13.58 -15.00 -4.77
C ARG A 303 14.52 -14.82 -3.58
N GLU A 304 14.87 -13.59 -3.25
CA GLU A 304 15.69 -13.28 -2.06
C GLU A 304 15.01 -13.69 -0.74
N LEU A 305 13.67 -13.59 -0.68
CA LEU A 305 12.92 -13.84 0.55
C LEU A 305 12.40 -15.28 0.69
N THR A 306 12.57 -16.15 -0.30
CA THR A 306 11.99 -17.51 -0.34
C THR A 306 12.16 -18.29 0.96
N ASN A 307 13.34 -18.20 1.60
CA ASN A 307 13.66 -18.94 2.83
C ASN A 307 12.95 -18.39 4.09
N TYR A 308 12.34 -17.21 4.01
CA TYR A 308 11.70 -16.51 5.14
C TYR A 308 10.17 -16.48 5.05
N LEU A 309 9.63 -16.81 3.88
CA LEU A 309 8.21 -16.69 3.55
C LEU A 309 7.54 -18.07 3.45
N PRO A 310 6.23 -18.15 3.67
CA PRO A 310 5.47 -19.35 3.33
C PRO A 310 5.49 -19.59 1.81
N ASP A 311 5.36 -20.85 1.41
CA ASP A 311 5.27 -21.22 0.01
C ASP A 311 4.15 -20.45 -0.69
N PRO A 312 4.39 -19.92 -1.91
CA PRO A 312 3.36 -19.22 -2.65
C PRO A 312 2.29 -20.19 -3.11
N SER A 313 1.05 -19.72 -3.21
CA SER A 313 0.00 -20.51 -3.86
C SER A 313 0.41 -20.81 -5.32
N PRO A 314 0.43 -22.07 -5.77
CA PRO A 314 0.99 -22.45 -7.06
C PRO A 314 0.18 -21.94 -8.26
N SER A 315 -1.06 -21.52 -8.05
CA SER A 315 -1.92 -20.91 -9.07
C SER A 315 -3.08 -20.15 -8.44
N CYS A 316 -3.74 -19.29 -9.23
CA CYS A 316 -5.02 -18.69 -8.83
C CYS A 316 -6.05 -19.76 -8.48
N ARG A 317 -6.15 -20.86 -9.23
CA ARG A 317 -7.11 -21.94 -8.94
C ARG A 317 -6.91 -22.53 -7.55
N HIS A 318 -5.66 -22.79 -7.17
CA HIS A 318 -5.33 -23.26 -5.83
C HIS A 318 -5.74 -22.24 -4.76
N ALA A 319 -5.33 -20.98 -4.92
CA ALA A 319 -5.68 -19.92 -3.99
C ALA A 319 -7.20 -19.77 -3.83
N TYR A 320 -7.97 -19.82 -4.92
CA TYR A 320 -9.43 -19.75 -4.88
C TYR A 320 -10.07 -20.95 -4.18
N SER A 321 -9.51 -22.15 -4.33
CA SER A 321 -9.99 -23.34 -3.61
C SER A 321 -9.85 -23.16 -2.10
N GLU A 322 -8.71 -22.66 -1.64
CA GLU A 322 -8.45 -22.32 -0.23
C GLU A 322 -9.39 -21.21 0.25
N ILE A 323 -9.43 -20.07 -0.46
CA ILE A 323 -10.28 -18.91 -0.12
C ILE A 323 -11.74 -19.32 0.02
N ILE A 324 -12.29 -20.02 -0.98
CA ILE A 324 -13.71 -20.42 -0.95
C ILE A 324 -13.97 -21.40 0.20
N GLY A 325 -13.02 -22.30 0.49
CA GLY A 325 -13.09 -23.22 1.62
C GLY A 325 -13.17 -22.46 2.95
N ILE A 326 -12.17 -21.61 3.22
CA ILE A 326 -12.10 -20.89 4.49
C ILE A 326 -13.24 -19.89 4.67
N LEU A 327 -13.64 -19.14 3.63
CA LEU A 327 -14.75 -18.19 3.74
C LEU A 327 -16.08 -18.91 4.06
N LYS A 328 -16.30 -20.13 3.55
CA LYS A 328 -17.47 -20.94 3.93
C LYS A 328 -17.45 -21.34 5.39
N GLU A 329 -16.28 -21.65 5.95
CA GLU A 329 -16.13 -21.95 7.37
C GLU A 329 -16.31 -20.71 8.23
N GLN A 330 -15.66 -19.59 7.86
CA GLN A 330 -15.78 -18.29 8.54
C GLN A 330 -17.20 -17.71 8.49
N SER A 331 -17.99 -18.04 7.46
CA SER A 331 -19.42 -17.69 7.42
C SER A 331 -20.23 -18.38 8.53
N LYS A 332 -19.80 -19.56 8.97
CA LYS A 332 -20.44 -20.37 10.03
C LYS A 332 -19.84 -20.11 11.40
N ASN A 333 -18.52 -19.91 11.46
CA ASN A 333 -17.75 -19.64 12.66
C ASN A 333 -16.65 -18.59 12.38
N PRO A 334 -16.87 -17.31 12.75
CA PRO A 334 -15.94 -16.20 12.49
C PRO A 334 -14.51 -16.38 13.02
N GLN A 335 -14.33 -17.25 14.02
CA GLN A 335 -13.03 -17.48 14.69
C GLN A 335 -12.17 -18.52 13.96
N VAL A 336 -12.67 -19.13 12.89
CA VAL A 336 -11.90 -20.11 12.12
C VAL A 336 -10.79 -19.41 11.35
N GLU A 337 -9.59 -19.96 11.45
CA GLU A 337 -8.40 -19.50 10.74
C GLU A 337 -7.77 -20.66 9.98
N ILE A 338 -7.04 -20.33 8.91
CA ILE A 338 -6.21 -21.31 8.20
C ILE A 338 -5.14 -21.81 9.15
N LYS A 339 -4.99 -23.13 9.26
CA LYS A 339 -4.03 -23.73 10.18
C LYS A 339 -2.62 -23.58 9.60
N ASN A 340 -1.63 -23.37 10.47
CA ASN A 340 -0.22 -23.29 10.05
C ASN A 340 0.27 -24.56 9.31
N ALA A 341 -0.34 -25.73 9.55
CA ALA A 341 -0.01 -26.95 8.79
C ALA A 341 -0.38 -26.85 7.30
N ASP A 342 -1.41 -26.06 6.97
CA ASP A 342 -1.86 -25.84 5.59
C ASP A 342 -1.02 -24.76 4.88
N ARG A 343 -0.32 -23.92 5.67
CA ARG A 343 0.57 -22.87 5.19
C ARG A 343 1.76 -22.71 6.14
N LEU A 344 2.80 -23.49 5.90
CA LEU A 344 4.00 -23.49 6.73
C LEU A 344 4.69 -22.12 6.69
N ILE A 345 4.80 -21.47 7.84
CA ILE A 345 5.52 -20.21 8.00
C ILE A 345 6.87 -20.52 8.66
N PRO A 346 8.00 -20.26 7.98
CA PRO A 346 9.31 -20.50 8.56
C PRO A 346 9.54 -19.71 9.86
N GLU A 347 10.06 -20.37 10.90
CA GLU A 347 10.46 -19.71 12.14
C GLU A 347 11.79 -18.99 11.97
N VAL A 348 11.73 -17.69 11.69
CA VAL A 348 12.91 -16.85 11.42
C VAL A 348 12.83 -15.60 12.29
N LYS A 349 13.95 -15.27 12.94
CA LYS A 349 14.09 -14.04 13.74
C LYS A 349 13.93 -12.82 12.84
N SER A 350 13.16 -11.83 13.30
CA SER A 350 12.95 -10.59 12.56
C SER A 350 14.23 -9.74 12.49
N SER A 351 14.45 -9.04 11.39
CA SER A 351 15.57 -8.10 11.21
C SER A 351 15.57 -6.92 12.17
N LEU A 352 14.42 -6.59 12.78
CA LEU A 352 14.34 -5.63 13.88
C LEU A 352 15.18 -6.02 15.10
N SER A 353 15.66 -7.27 15.15
CA SER A 353 16.53 -7.80 16.19
C SER A 353 17.99 -8.04 15.75
N SER A 354 18.39 -7.72 14.51
CA SER A 354 19.72 -8.07 14.00
C SER A 354 20.76 -6.95 14.09
N GLY A 355 21.52 -6.96 15.20
CA GLY A 355 22.99 -7.03 15.16
C GLY A 355 23.83 -5.75 15.19
N ASN A 356 23.58 -4.76 14.33
CA ASN A 356 24.52 -3.63 14.12
C ASN A 356 23.99 -2.28 14.63
N ASN A 357 23.35 -2.28 15.79
CA ASN A 357 22.88 -1.04 16.44
C ASN A 357 23.94 -0.52 17.40
N ILE A 358 24.12 0.80 17.44
CA ILE A 358 24.93 1.45 18.47
C ILE A 358 24.05 1.60 19.71
N LEU A 359 24.41 0.92 20.79
CA LEU A 359 23.75 1.04 22.10
C LEU A 359 24.56 1.98 22.99
N ILE A 360 24.00 3.13 23.33
CA ILE A 360 24.66 4.11 24.20
C ILE A 360 24.17 3.89 25.65
N PRO A 361 25.06 3.69 26.63
CA PRO A 361 24.70 3.38 28.02
C PRO A 361 24.01 4.54 28.76
N LYS A 362 23.16 4.21 29.75
CA LYS A 362 22.28 5.13 30.52
C LYS A 362 22.94 6.31 31.25
N ARG A 363 24.27 6.40 31.34
CA ARG A 363 24.92 7.34 32.29
C ARG A 363 25.27 8.72 31.72
N SER A 364 25.09 8.95 30.43
CA SER A 364 25.40 10.24 29.80
C SER A 364 24.13 11.08 29.62
N GLY A 365 24.10 12.26 30.22
CA GLY A 365 23.08 13.27 29.94
C GLY A 365 23.27 13.88 28.55
N PHE A 366 22.27 14.64 28.07
CA PHE A 366 22.31 15.45 26.84
C PHE A 366 23.36 16.59 26.84
N THR A 367 24.29 16.58 27.79
CA THR A 367 25.29 17.64 27.99
C THR A 367 26.72 17.11 27.91
N GLU A 368 26.91 15.80 27.86
CA GLU A 368 28.21 15.16 27.75
C GLU A 368 28.41 14.59 26.33
N ALA A 369 29.67 14.55 25.88
CA ALA A 369 30.04 13.99 24.60
C ALA A 369 29.71 12.49 24.56
N ASN A 370 28.74 12.10 23.72
CA ASN A 370 28.37 10.70 23.51
C ASN A 370 29.07 10.20 22.25
N GLU A 371 29.87 9.14 22.39
CA GLU A 371 30.45 8.42 21.26
C GLU A 371 29.36 7.64 20.51
N LEU A 372 29.32 7.80 19.19
CA LEU A 372 28.39 7.11 18.31
C LEU A 372 29.07 5.92 17.62
N CYS A 373 30.00 6.18 16.72
CA CYS A 373 30.83 5.17 16.06
C CYS A 373 32.06 5.82 15.43
N THR A 374 32.95 5.01 14.85
CA THR A 374 34.03 5.54 14.03
C THR A 374 33.51 6.03 12.67
N VAL A 375 34.28 6.88 11.99
CA VAL A 375 33.96 7.35 10.63
C VAL A 375 34.05 6.18 9.63
N ASP A 376 34.97 5.25 9.83
CA ASP A 376 35.13 4.04 9.01
C ASP A 376 33.92 3.11 9.11
N ASP A 377 33.30 3.07 10.29
CA ASP A 377 32.08 2.32 10.55
C ASP A 377 30.83 2.93 9.90
N LEU A 378 30.91 4.14 9.35
CA LEU A 378 29.82 4.83 8.67
C LEU A 378 30.28 5.30 7.27
N PRO A 379 30.41 4.40 6.29
CA PRO A 379 30.77 4.76 4.93
C PRO A 379 29.81 5.79 4.31
N VAL A 380 30.27 6.56 3.33
CA VAL A 380 29.42 7.49 2.58
C VAL A 380 28.26 6.74 1.90
N GLY A 381 27.06 7.31 2.00
CA GLY A 381 25.80 6.70 1.54
C GLY A 381 25.16 5.73 2.54
N SER A 382 25.79 5.49 3.69
CA SER A 382 25.28 4.58 4.73
C SER A 382 24.54 5.31 5.86
N MET A 383 23.79 4.52 6.65
CA MET A 383 23.14 5.00 7.86
C MET A 383 23.06 3.89 8.91
N LYS A 384 22.96 4.27 10.18
CA LYS A 384 22.87 3.40 11.34
C LYS A 384 21.78 3.85 12.29
N ARG A 385 21.21 2.88 12.99
CA ARG A 385 20.36 3.12 14.16
C ARG A 385 21.23 3.36 15.37
N VAL A 386 20.90 4.42 16.11
CA VAL A 386 21.48 4.73 17.40
C VAL A 386 20.39 4.62 18.45
N ASP A 387 20.58 3.73 19.41
CA ASP A 387 19.69 3.54 20.55
C ASP A 387 20.29 4.24 21.78
N HIS A 388 19.57 5.21 22.33
CA HIS A 388 19.93 5.93 23.54
C HIS A 388 18.74 5.97 24.50
N GLN A 389 18.99 6.22 25.79
CA GLN A 389 17.93 6.23 26.81
C GLN A 389 16.81 7.24 26.53
N SER A 390 17.10 8.30 25.79
CA SER A 390 16.14 9.34 25.44
C SER A 390 15.34 9.07 24.17
N GLY A 391 15.71 8.06 23.39
CA GLY A 391 15.06 7.77 22.12
C GLY A 391 15.94 7.00 21.14
N VAL A 392 15.35 6.77 19.97
CA VAL A 392 16.00 6.13 18.83
C VAL A 392 16.30 7.20 17.79
N TYR A 393 17.51 7.16 17.23
CA TYR A 393 18.03 8.15 16.30
C TYR A 393 18.55 7.51 15.01
N LEU A 394 18.55 8.29 13.94
CA LEU A 394 19.15 7.94 12.66
C LEU A 394 20.45 8.72 12.50
N LEU A 395 21.58 8.00 12.48
CA LEU A 395 22.88 8.54 12.10
C LEU A 395 23.15 8.19 10.64
N CYS A 396 23.54 9.14 9.81
CA CYS A 396 23.84 8.89 8.40
C CYS A 396 24.96 9.76 7.87
N ARG A 397 25.57 9.31 6.77
CA ARG A 397 26.65 10.02 6.09
C ARG A 397 26.33 10.20 4.60
N PRO A 398 25.58 11.24 4.20
CA PRO A 398 25.19 11.46 2.81
C PRO A 398 26.35 11.68 1.83
N SER A 399 27.41 12.34 2.29
CA SER A 399 28.59 12.74 1.50
C SER A 399 29.85 12.67 2.36
N GLU A 400 31.02 12.91 1.77
CA GLU A 400 32.29 12.92 2.53
C GLU A 400 32.32 13.98 3.63
N GLU A 401 31.63 15.11 3.42
CA GLU A 401 31.65 16.30 4.28
C GLU A 401 30.50 16.32 5.31
N GLU A 402 29.46 15.49 5.11
CA GLU A 402 28.24 15.55 5.90
C GLU A 402 28.03 14.29 6.76
N ILE A 403 27.92 14.50 8.07
CA ILE A 403 27.38 13.53 9.02
C ILE A 403 26.14 14.16 9.64
N ILE A 404 25.02 13.44 9.61
CA ILE A 404 23.73 13.95 10.08
C ILE A 404 23.16 12.97 11.10
N LEU A 405 22.79 13.50 12.26
CA LEU A 405 21.99 12.81 13.27
C LEU A 405 20.59 13.41 13.29
N SER A 406 19.56 12.56 13.28
CA SER A 406 18.16 13.00 13.30
C SER A 406 17.31 12.08 14.17
N ASP A 407 16.04 12.46 14.39
CA ASP A 407 15.04 11.55 14.96
C ASP A 407 15.01 10.22 14.17
N GLY A 408 14.98 9.08 14.88
CA GLY A 408 15.09 7.76 14.25
C GLY A 408 13.78 7.17 13.75
N TYR A 409 12.64 7.67 14.23
CA TYR A 409 11.31 7.25 13.79
C TYR A 409 10.71 8.23 12.79
N CYS A 410 9.98 7.70 11.82
CA CYS A 410 9.18 8.51 10.90
C CYS A 410 8.11 9.29 11.68
N THR A 411 7.96 10.59 11.40
CA THR A 411 6.93 11.43 12.06
C THR A 411 5.49 11.03 11.72
N HIS A 412 5.28 10.21 10.68
CA HIS A 412 3.96 9.69 10.32
C HIS A 412 3.50 8.48 11.15
N GLY A 413 4.42 7.64 11.62
CA GLY A 413 4.07 6.40 12.34
C GLY A 413 5.30 5.59 12.74
N ASN A 414 5.10 4.50 13.50
CA ASN A 414 6.20 3.72 14.08
C ASN A 414 6.97 2.89 13.03
N ALA A 415 7.78 3.57 12.24
CA ALA A 415 8.71 3.00 11.29
C ALA A 415 10.09 3.59 11.55
N LEU A 416 11.09 2.72 11.70
CA LEU A 416 12.48 3.13 11.83
C LEU A 416 12.99 3.62 10.48
N LEU A 417 13.49 4.85 10.44
CA LEU A 417 14.06 5.42 9.23
C LEU A 417 15.37 4.71 8.84
N SER A 418 16.08 4.10 9.81
CA SER A 418 17.27 3.28 9.57
C SER A 418 17.02 2.07 8.68
N ASP A 419 15.77 1.63 8.57
CA ASP A 419 15.38 0.48 7.76
C ASP A 419 14.85 0.89 6.37
N GLY A 420 14.89 2.20 6.08
CA GLY A 420 14.50 2.81 4.81
C GLY A 420 15.64 2.89 3.80
N VAL A 421 15.52 3.84 2.87
CA VAL A 421 16.48 4.07 1.79
C VAL A 421 17.03 5.49 1.88
N LEU A 422 18.35 5.62 2.03
CA LEU A 422 19.06 6.89 1.91
C LEU A 422 19.48 7.10 0.46
N ASN A 423 19.15 8.26 -0.10
CA ASN A 423 19.63 8.69 -1.40
C ASN A 423 20.06 10.15 -1.29
N GLU A 424 21.37 10.40 -1.36
CA GLU A 424 21.97 11.70 -1.04
C GLU A 424 21.50 12.14 0.37
N SER A 425 21.01 13.36 0.53
CA SER A 425 20.45 13.86 1.79
C SER A 425 18.97 13.49 2.01
N ILE A 426 18.36 12.69 1.14
CA ILE A 426 16.94 12.33 1.25
C ILE A 426 16.78 10.94 1.85
N ILE A 427 16.10 10.88 3.00
CA ILE A 427 15.70 9.61 3.63
C ILE A 427 14.25 9.26 3.25
N GLU A 428 14.07 8.07 2.67
CA GLU A 428 12.77 7.50 2.36
C GLU A 428 12.37 6.46 3.42
N CYS A 429 11.25 6.71 4.10
CA CYS A 429 10.68 5.83 5.12
C CYS A 429 10.25 4.49 4.49
N PRO A 430 10.59 3.34 5.12
CA PRO A 430 10.31 2.01 4.56
C PRO A 430 8.83 1.60 4.54
N LYS A 431 7.94 2.40 5.13
CA LYS A 431 6.53 2.01 5.31
C LYS A 431 5.60 2.56 4.23
N HIS A 432 5.66 3.86 3.96
CA HIS A 432 4.80 4.53 2.97
C HIS A 432 5.57 5.42 2.01
N ASN A 433 6.90 5.24 1.97
CA ASN A 433 7.83 5.96 1.12
C ASN A 433 7.80 7.48 1.40
N GLY A 434 7.37 7.90 2.59
CA GLY A 434 7.43 9.29 3.04
C GLY A 434 8.88 9.75 3.05
N ARG A 435 9.15 11.01 2.71
CA ARG A 435 10.53 11.48 2.53
C ARG A 435 10.82 12.69 3.38
N PHE A 436 12.04 12.76 3.87
CA PHE A 436 12.59 13.90 4.58
C PHE A 436 13.88 14.35 3.90
N ASP A 437 14.06 15.66 3.82
CA ASP A 437 15.34 16.26 3.51
C ASP A 437 16.14 16.39 4.81
N LEU A 438 17.22 15.63 4.94
CA LEU A 438 18.02 15.57 6.16
C LEU A 438 18.90 16.80 6.39
N GLN A 439 19.07 17.67 5.40
CA GLN A 439 19.75 18.96 5.62
C GLN A 439 18.88 19.93 6.40
N THR A 440 17.55 19.83 6.26
CA THR A 440 16.58 20.75 6.86
C THR A 440 15.61 20.08 7.84
N GLY A 441 15.60 18.75 7.89
CA GLY A 441 14.64 17.91 8.61
C GLY A 441 13.24 17.88 7.98
N LYS A 442 12.96 18.71 6.96
CA LYS A 442 11.59 18.91 6.45
C LYS A 442 11.04 17.66 5.79
N ALA A 443 9.79 17.32 6.08
CA ALA A 443 9.05 16.34 5.30
C ALA A 443 8.73 16.88 3.91
N ILE A 444 9.22 16.20 2.87
CA ILE A 444 9.07 16.62 1.46
C ILE A 444 8.13 15.70 0.66
N ARG A 445 7.73 14.56 1.24
CA ARG A 445 6.75 13.65 0.62
C ARG A 445 5.82 13.05 1.67
N LYS A 446 4.52 13.19 1.42
CA LYS A 446 3.44 12.53 2.17
C LYS A 446 3.66 11.00 2.28
N PRO A 447 3.22 10.37 3.36
CA PRO A 447 2.34 10.96 4.39
C PRO A 447 3.06 11.66 5.55
N ALA A 448 4.41 11.68 5.55
CA ALA A 448 5.17 12.52 6.48
C ALA A 448 4.82 14.00 6.30
N LYS A 449 4.73 14.72 7.42
CA LYS A 449 4.37 16.15 7.47
C LYS A 449 5.24 16.92 8.44
N ASP A 450 5.43 16.38 9.64
CA ASP A 450 6.23 17.05 10.66
C ASP A 450 7.71 16.90 10.35
N THR A 451 8.46 17.96 10.59
CA THR A 451 9.92 18.03 10.44
C THR A 451 10.61 17.11 11.46
N LEU A 452 11.62 16.37 11.02
CA LEU A 452 12.55 15.68 11.92
C LEU A 452 13.41 16.70 12.67
N ARG A 453 13.68 16.45 13.95
CA ARG A 453 14.73 17.18 14.65
C ARG A 453 16.08 16.70 14.15
N LEU A 454 17.01 17.64 14.02
CA LEU A 454 18.39 17.39 13.64
C LEU A 454 19.28 17.70 14.83
N PHE A 455 20.33 16.91 15.03
CA PHE A 455 21.19 17.02 16.19
C PHE A 455 22.63 17.30 15.75
N ASP A 456 23.33 18.12 16.53
CA ASP A 456 24.72 18.43 16.27
C ASP A 456 25.61 17.19 16.44
N THR A 457 26.50 17.00 15.48
CA THR A 457 27.54 15.97 15.50
C THR A 457 28.89 16.59 15.20
N TYR A 458 29.95 16.06 15.79
CA TYR A 458 31.31 16.45 15.48
C TYR A 458 32.23 15.23 15.46
N VAL A 459 33.36 15.35 14.76
CA VAL A 459 34.36 14.28 14.64
C VAL A 459 35.60 14.68 15.42
N ASN A 460 36.14 13.75 16.21
CA ASN A 460 37.45 13.89 16.85
C ASN A 460 38.31 12.65 16.55
N GLU A 461 39.50 12.86 15.98
CA GLU A 461 40.47 11.85 15.51
C GLU A 461 39.93 10.87 14.45
N ASN A 462 38.96 10.03 14.81
CA ASN A 462 38.21 9.15 13.89
C ASN A 462 36.82 8.78 14.44
N THR A 463 36.39 9.40 15.53
CA THR A 463 35.18 9.04 16.24
C THR A 463 34.14 10.14 16.13
N ILE A 464 32.91 9.75 15.81
CA ILE A 464 31.75 10.63 15.71
C ILE A 464 31.13 10.75 17.09
N PHE A 465 30.92 11.99 17.53
CA PHE A 465 30.28 12.33 18.78
C PHE A 465 29.02 13.17 18.57
N THR A 466 28.14 13.14 19.56
CA THR A 466 27.01 14.08 19.68
C THR A 466 26.80 14.45 21.14
N ASN A 467 26.30 15.65 21.37
CA ASN A 467 25.70 16.04 22.65
C ASN A 467 24.17 16.06 22.58
N PHE A 468 23.57 15.61 21.46
CA PHE A 468 22.14 15.68 21.20
C PHE A 468 21.52 17.08 21.36
N THR A 469 22.30 18.14 21.09
CA THR A 469 21.77 19.50 20.99
C THR A 469 21.06 19.65 19.65
N ASN A 470 19.87 20.25 19.66
CA ASN A 470 19.08 20.45 18.45
C ASN A 470 19.70 21.56 17.60
N LYS A 471 19.85 21.29 16.30
CA LYS A 471 20.47 22.18 15.31
C LYS A 471 19.52 23.25 14.80
#